data_AF-A0A962C343-F1
#
_entry.id   AF-A0A962C343-F1
#
_cell.length_a   1.000
_cell.length_b   1.000
_cell.length_c   1.000
_cell.angle_alpha   90.00
_cell.angle_beta   90.00
_cell.angle_gamma   90.00
#
_symmetry.space_group_name_H-M   'P 1'
#
loop_
_entity.id
_entity.type
_entity.pdbx_description
1 polymer ?
#
loop_
_entity_poly.entity_id
_entity_poly.type
_entity_poly.pdbx_seq_one_letter_code
_entity_poly.pdbx_strand_id
1 'polypeptide(L)'
;GSTWTTLLSWNGDMGGFRAQPGVDVNIDLAAYAGQSNLQVRWRYYDPNTGDWDWYAQIDNVALSCGAGAPNIDVAVSSLSATQNTNTTTAQTLAIGNTGGGDLHWTIDEEALPRPARYNDAGGSVTKRGAPTPHSVSPQRVAKLLADRPTANSVQDNSFEAGTPNPNWTEYSLNFGTTLCDTAGCGTGAGSAYPRTGDWWSWFGGTSSVEEGSVSQNVTIPSGSNVLSFWVMNGLCSGNVADYLEVTLDGNPLWQTTGAAAECGTTTYRQISLDITAYADGASHALEFHAETQGTATTNFSLDDVVIDAAPSCSILSNVPWLASSPSSGTTIGGGSTAVTVSFDSTGVAAGTYNANLCISSDDPTAGPGNGTALVVVPVSLTVNAAPPALIPTFGPWGKGLLILALGGLAVLVMRRR
;
A
#
# COMPACT_ATOMS: atom_id res chain seq x y z
N GLY A 1 -23.40 -23.44 -23.23
CA GLY A 1 -24.83 -23.50 -22.85
C GLY A 1 -25.13 -22.32 -21.95
N SER A 2 -26.26 -21.65 -22.15
CA SER A 2 -26.64 -20.37 -21.52
C SER A 2 -27.08 -20.44 -20.05
N THR A 3 -26.97 -21.61 -19.41
CA THR A 3 -27.48 -21.87 -18.05
C THR A 3 -26.38 -22.07 -17.00
N TRP A 4 -25.13 -21.74 -17.32
CA TRP A 4 -23.99 -22.00 -16.43
C TRP A 4 -23.44 -20.70 -15.89
N THR A 5 -23.27 -20.62 -14.57
CA THR A 5 -22.54 -19.54 -13.90
C THR A 5 -21.05 -19.87 -13.92
N THR A 6 -20.22 -18.96 -14.43
CA THR A 6 -18.77 -19.07 -14.33
C THR A 6 -18.35 -18.73 -12.91
N LEU A 7 -17.66 -19.66 -12.24
CA LEU A 7 -17.13 -19.46 -10.87
C LEU A 7 -15.67 -18.99 -10.88
N LEU A 8 -14.90 -19.42 -11.88
CA LEU A 8 -13.49 -19.07 -12.08
C LEU A 8 -13.16 -19.18 -13.57
N SER A 9 -12.32 -18.29 -14.09
CA SER A 9 -11.75 -18.38 -15.44
C SER A 9 -10.31 -17.89 -15.46
N TRP A 10 -9.48 -18.53 -16.28
CA TRP A 10 -8.10 -18.13 -16.52
C TRP A 10 -7.89 -17.89 -18.02
N ASN A 11 -7.18 -16.82 -18.35
CA ASN A 11 -6.79 -16.46 -19.71
C ASN A 11 -5.25 -16.38 -19.86
N GLY A 12 -4.52 -17.05 -18.96
CA GLY A 12 -3.06 -17.06 -18.88
C GLY A 12 -2.56 -18.28 -18.12
N ASP A 13 -1.23 -18.42 -18.04
CA ASP A 13 -0.58 -19.52 -17.34
C ASP A 13 -0.83 -19.46 -15.83
N MET A 14 -1.13 -20.62 -15.24
CA MET A 14 -1.31 -20.78 -13.80
C MET A 14 -0.42 -21.88 -13.26
N GLY A 15 0.43 -21.54 -12.30
CA GLY A 15 1.50 -22.41 -11.82
C GLY A 15 2.69 -22.46 -12.79
N GLY A 16 3.72 -23.23 -12.44
CA GLY A 16 4.87 -23.43 -13.32
C GLY A 16 4.62 -24.51 -14.38
N PHE A 17 5.21 -24.36 -15.57
CA PHE A 17 5.16 -25.39 -16.62
C PHE A 17 5.65 -26.74 -16.08
N ARG A 18 4.73 -27.71 -16.01
CA ARG A 18 4.91 -29.06 -15.45
C ARG A 18 5.39 -29.11 -13.99
N ALA A 19 5.21 -28.02 -13.24
CA ALA A 19 5.57 -27.96 -11.84
C ALA A 19 4.52 -28.66 -10.98
N GLN A 20 4.96 -29.57 -10.10
CA GLN A 20 4.13 -30.13 -9.03
C GLN A 20 4.22 -29.26 -7.77
N PRO A 21 3.15 -29.16 -6.96
CA PRO A 21 1.89 -29.91 -7.03
C PRO A 21 0.82 -29.31 -7.98
N GLY A 22 1.17 -28.31 -8.79
CA GLY A 22 0.19 -27.51 -9.54
C GLY A 22 -0.32 -26.33 -8.72
N VAL A 23 -1.47 -25.77 -9.09
CA VAL A 23 -2.15 -24.72 -8.34
C VAL A 23 -3.31 -25.34 -7.56
N ASP A 24 -3.34 -25.12 -6.24
CA ASP A 24 -4.50 -25.51 -5.43
C ASP A 24 -5.62 -24.47 -5.61
N VAL A 25 -6.84 -24.95 -5.86
CA VAL A 25 -7.98 -24.08 -6.20
C VAL A 25 -9.18 -24.43 -5.35
N ASN A 26 -9.57 -23.49 -4.49
CA ASN A 26 -10.76 -23.58 -3.66
C ASN A 26 -11.84 -22.61 -4.17
N ILE A 27 -13.04 -23.14 -4.40
CA ILE A 27 -14.19 -22.34 -4.88
C ILE A 27 -15.30 -22.47 -3.84
N ASP A 28 -15.79 -21.33 -3.34
CA ASP A 28 -16.96 -21.32 -2.47
C ASP A 28 -18.22 -21.69 -3.26
N LEU A 29 -18.92 -22.72 -2.78
CA LEU A 29 -20.17 -23.21 -3.35
C LEU A 29 -21.37 -22.97 -2.41
N ALA A 30 -21.24 -22.13 -1.38
CA ALA A 30 -22.28 -21.87 -0.39
C ALA A 30 -23.61 -21.42 -1.02
N ALA A 31 -23.56 -20.60 -2.08
CA ALA A 31 -24.74 -20.16 -2.83
C ALA A 31 -25.51 -21.30 -3.52
N TYR A 32 -24.86 -22.45 -3.71
CA TYR A 32 -25.41 -23.64 -4.34
C TYR A 32 -25.75 -24.76 -3.34
N ALA A 33 -25.47 -24.55 -2.06
CA ALA A 33 -25.74 -25.52 -1.01
C ALA A 33 -27.24 -25.87 -0.96
N GLY A 34 -27.54 -27.17 -0.88
CA GLY A 34 -28.92 -27.68 -0.83
C GLY A 34 -29.66 -27.72 -2.18
N GLN A 35 -29.06 -27.24 -3.28
CA GLN A 35 -29.64 -27.41 -4.61
C GLN A 35 -29.56 -28.87 -5.06
N SER A 36 -30.63 -29.38 -5.66
CA SER A 36 -30.64 -30.73 -6.26
C SER A 36 -30.06 -30.69 -7.68
N ASN A 37 -29.35 -31.75 -8.07
CA ASN A 37 -28.73 -31.90 -9.40
C ASN A 37 -27.67 -30.83 -9.74
N LEU A 38 -26.97 -30.27 -8.74
CA LEU A 38 -25.83 -29.39 -8.98
C LEU A 38 -24.75 -30.12 -9.80
N GLN A 39 -24.28 -29.47 -10.85
CA GLN A 39 -23.20 -29.97 -11.69
C GLN A 39 -22.03 -28.98 -11.65
N VAL A 40 -20.81 -29.51 -11.47
CA VAL A 40 -19.57 -28.76 -11.66
C VAL A 40 -19.01 -29.12 -13.03
N ARG A 41 -18.54 -28.12 -13.77
CA ARG A 41 -17.98 -28.32 -15.11
C ARG A 41 -16.74 -27.47 -15.29
N TRP A 42 -15.68 -28.11 -15.76
CA TRP A 42 -14.48 -27.44 -16.26
C TRP A 42 -14.56 -27.32 -17.77
N ARG A 43 -14.15 -26.16 -18.28
CA ARG A 43 -14.11 -25.89 -19.71
C ARG A 43 -12.72 -25.37 -20.04
N TYR A 44 -12.06 -26.07 -20.96
CA TYR A 44 -10.85 -25.62 -21.62
C TYR A 44 -11.21 -25.17 -23.03
N TYR A 45 -10.63 -24.06 -23.48
CA TYR A 45 -10.81 -23.55 -24.84
C TYR A 45 -9.49 -22.97 -25.31
N ASP A 46 -9.00 -23.51 -26.42
CA ASP A 46 -7.86 -22.99 -27.14
C ASP A 46 -8.38 -22.41 -28.47
N PRO A 47 -8.23 -21.11 -28.72
CA PRO A 47 -8.64 -20.50 -29.98
C PRO A 47 -7.71 -20.88 -31.14
N ASN A 48 -6.49 -21.34 -30.87
CA ASN A 48 -5.52 -21.72 -31.87
C ASN A 48 -5.67 -23.21 -32.22
N THR A 49 -5.20 -23.58 -33.40
CA THR A 49 -5.26 -24.97 -33.87
C THR A 49 -3.88 -25.44 -34.29
N GLY A 50 -3.42 -26.54 -33.71
CA GLY A 50 -2.18 -27.23 -34.10
C GLY A 50 -0.96 -26.90 -33.22
N ASP A 51 -1.10 -26.01 -32.25
CA ASP A 51 -0.18 -25.81 -31.14
C ASP A 51 -0.47 -26.81 -30.02
N TRP A 52 0.58 -27.48 -29.52
CA TRP A 52 0.50 -28.44 -28.41
C TRP A 52 1.03 -27.83 -27.11
N ASP A 53 1.12 -26.50 -27.08
CA ASP A 53 1.85 -25.77 -26.03
C ASP A 53 0.94 -25.35 -24.88
N TRP A 54 -0.39 -25.42 -25.06
CA TRP A 54 -1.37 -25.14 -24.03
C TRP A 54 -2.04 -26.41 -23.51
N TYR A 55 -2.08 -26.55 -22.19
CA TYR A 55 -2.74 -27.66 -21.51
C TYR A 55 -3.33 -27.20 -20.18
N ALA A 56 -4.43 -27.84 -19.78
CA ALA A 56 -4.98 -27.74 -18.44
C ALA A 56 -5.09 -29.14 -17.85
N GLN A 57 -4.63 -29.32 -16.62
CA GLN A 57 -4.77 -30.56 -15.87
C GLN A 57 -5.53 -30.27 -14.59
N ILE A 58 -6.47 -31.14 -14.28
CA ILE A 58 -7.29 -31.08 -13.07
C ILE A 58 -7.13 -32.43 -12.38
N ASP A 59 -6.78 -32.39 -11.11
CA ASP A 59 -6.63 -33.57 -10.28
C ASP A 59 -7.19 -33.30 -8.88
N ASN A 60 -7.44 -34.36 -8.11
CA ASN A 60 -7.92 -34.30 -6.72
C ASN A 60 -9.19 -33.47 -6.50
N VAL A 61 -10.13 -33.54 -7.46
CA VAL A 61 -11.44 -32.89 -7.32
C VAL A 61 -12.21 -33.51 -6.15
N ALA A 62 -12.51 -32.70 -5.14
CA ALA A 62 -13.30 -33.09 -3.99
C ALA A 62 -14.36 -32.04 -3.66
N LEU A 63 -15.50 -32.50 -3.14
CA LEU A 63 -16.44 -31.66 -2.41
C LEU A 63 -16.26 -31.98 -0.92
N SER A 64 -15.82 -31.00 -0.15
CA SER A 64 -15.67 -31.14 1.30
C SER A 64 -16.74 -30.35 2.03
N CYS A 65 -17.50 -31.01 2.91
CA CYS A 65 -18.27 -30.34 3.95
C CYS A 65 -17.31 -29.98 5.10
N GLY A 66 -16.43 -29.02 4.84
CA GLY A 66 -15.66 -28.32 5.87
C GLY A 66 -16.12 -26.87 5.85
N ALA A 67 -16.02 -26.21 6.99
CA ALA A 67 -15.68 -24.79 6.99
C ALA A 67 -14.49 -24.69 6.01
N GLY A 68 -14.64 -24.08 4.82
CA GLY A 68 -13.65 -24.10 3.72
C GLY A 68 -12.25 -23.69 4.17
N ALA A 69 -11.22 -23.66 3.30
CA ALA A 69 -9.94 -23.09 3.74
C ALA A 69 -10.16 -21.67 4.35
N PRO A 70 -9.49 -21.32 5.47
CA PRO A 70 -9.48 -19.93 5.91
C PRO A 70 -8.84 -19.08 4.81
N ASN A 71 -9.27 -17.83 4.70
CA ASN A 71 -8.76 -16.94 3.65
C ASN A 71 -8.62 -15.52 4.22
N ILE A 72 -7.38 -15.09 4.45
CA ILE A 72 -7.10 -13.82 5.12
C ILE A 72 -7.43 -12.64 4.19
N ASP A 73 -8.15 -11.66 4.74
CA ASP A 73 -8.47 -10.41 4.07
C ASP A 73 -8.13 -9.23 4.98
N VAL A 74 -7.18 -8.41 4.54
CA VAL A 74 -6.76 -7.20 5.26
C VAL A 74 -6.92 -6.03 4.31
N ALA A 75 -8.03 -5.29 4.45
CA ALA A 75 -8.43 -4.25 3.52
C ALA A 75 -7.55 -2.98 3.53
N VAL A 76 -6.61 -2.86 4.48
CA VAL A 76 -5.72 -1.69 4.58
C VAL A 76 -4.34 -2.01 3.97
N SER A 77 -3.91 -1.20 3.01
CA SER A 77 -2.60 -1.35 2.37
C SER A 77 -1.46 -0.70 3.17
N SER A 78 -1.76 0.20 4.11
CA SER A 78 -0.80 0.81 5.04
C SER A 78 -1.52 1.50 6.19
N LEU A 79 -0.79 1.85 7.25
CA LEU A 79 -1.26 2.69 8.36
C LEU A 79 -0.31 3.87 8.58
N SER A 80 -0.85 5.06 8.85
CA SER A 80 -0.01 6.26 9.06
C SER A 80 -0.55 7.17 10.16
N ALA A 81 0.30 7.66 11.05
CA ALA A 81 -0.05 8.64 12.07
C ALA A 81 0.88 9.86 12.04
N THR A 82 0.31 11.06 12.26
CA THR A 82 1.07 12.29 12.51
C THR A 82 0.69 12.84 13.87
N GLN A 83 1.66 13.04 14.77
CA GLN A 83 1.41 13.48 16.14
C GLN A 83 2.58 14.28 16.72
N ASN A 84 2.32 15.02 17.79
CA ASN A 84 3.39 15.68 18.54
C ASN A 84 4.18 14.66 19.37
N THR A 85 5.36 15.05 19.87
CA THR A 85 6.13 14.23 20.83
C THR A 85 5.31 13.90 22.09
N ASN A 86 5.54 12.73 22.70
CA ASN A 86 4.87 12.28 23.93
C ASN A 86 3.34 12.19 23.80
N THR A 87 2.87 11.73 22.65
CA THR A 87 1.46 11.49 22.36
C THR A 87 1.29 10.00 22.04
N THR A 88 0.13 9.45 22.36
CA THR A 88 -0.26 8.12 21.89
C THR A 88 -1.52 8.25 21.06
N THR A 89 -1.52 7.69 19.85
CA THR A 89 -2.72 7.55 19.01
C THR A 89 -2.95 6.08 18.68
N ALA A 90 -4.13 5.73 18.18
CA ALA A 90 -4.43 4.37 17.77
C ALA A 90 -5.31 4.36 16.52
N GLN A 91 -5.16 3.31 15.72
CA GLN A 91 -5.98 3.00 14.55
C GLN A 91 -6.44 1.54 14.63
N THR A 92 -7.51 1.23 13.90
CA THR A 92 -8.04 -0.13 13.83
C THR A 92 -7.59 -0.80 12.55
N LEU A 93 -6.92 -1.95 12.69
CA LEU A 93 -6.62 -2.90 11.63
C LEU A 93 -7.66 -4.01 11.69
N ALA A 94 -8.41 -4.24 10.62
CA ALA A 94 -9.36 -5.34 10.54
C ALA A 94 -8.69 -6.56 9.88
N ILE A 95 -8.67 -7.69 10.60
CA ILE A 95 -8.29 -8.99 10.04
C ILE A 95 -9.59 -9.72 9.70
N GLY A 96 -9.94 -9.71 8.42
CA GLY A 96 -11.06 -10.44 7.85
C GLY A 96 -10.69 -11.89 7.53
N ASN A 97 -11.70 -12.74 7.53
CA ASN A 97 -11.61 -14.10 7.01
C ASN A 97 -12.75 -14.30 6.00
N THR A 98 -12.42 -14.25 4.72
CA THR A 98 -13.38 -14.49 3.62
C THR A 98 -13.56 -15.97 3.32
N GLY A 99 -12.76 -16.82 3.97
CA GLY A 99 -12.81 -18.27 3.86
C GLY A 99 -13.87 -18.85 4.77
N GLY A 100 -14.08 -20.17 4.65
CA GLY A 100 -15.08 -20.86 5.45
C GLY A 100 -14.57 -21.30 6.82
N GLY A 101 -13.30 -21.64 6.94
CA GLY A 101 -12.62 -22.22 8.11
C GLY A 101 -12.09 -21.18 9.06
N ASP A 102 -11.76 -21.57 10.29
CA ASP A 102 -11.19 -20.65 11.28
C ASP A 102 -9.76 -20.25 10.88
N LEU A 103 -9.52 -18.95 10.74
CA LEU A 103 -8.22 -18.36 10.42
C LEU A 103 -7.43 -18.12 11.71
N HIS A 104 -6.31 -18.80 11.89
CA HIS A 104 -5.35 -18.53 12.96
C HIS A 104 -4.27 -17.59 12.45
N TRP A 105 -3.98 -16.54 13.21
CA TRP A 105 -3.02 -15.53 12.78
C TRP A 105 -2.18 -14.98 13.94
N THR A 106 -1.00 -14.47 13.59
CA THR A 106 -0.08 -13.75 14.47
C THR A 106 0.43 -12.49 13.78
N ILE A 107 0.67 -11.44 14.56
CA ILE A 107 1.24 -10.17 14.10
C ILE A 107 2.58 -10.00 14.78
N ASP A 108 3.63 -9.99 13.98
CA ASP A 108 4.96 -9.56 14.37
C ASP A 108 5.26 -8.18 13.78
N GLU A 109 6.34 -7.57 14.23
CA GLU A 109 6.78 -6.26 13.75
C GLU A 109 8.16 -6.37 13.10
N GLU A 110 8.44 -5.50 12.13
CA GLU A 110 9.77 -5.30 11.57
C GLU A 110 10.10 -3.81 11.55
N ALA A 111 11.21 -3.42 12.19
CA ALA A 111 11.68 -2.04 12.17
C ALA A 111 12.36 -1.75 10.83
N LEU A 112 11.98 -0.64 10.17
CA LEU A 112 12.65 -0.16 8.97
C LEU A 112 13.74 0.87 9.32
N PRO A 113 14.82 0.95 8.53
CA PRO A 113 15.86 1.92 8.76
C PRO A 113 15.29 3.33 8.58
N ARG A 114 15.67 4.25 9.46
CA ARG A 114 15.34 5.66 9.27
C ARG A 114 16.06 6.14 7.99
N PRO A 115 15.40 6.89 7.09
CA PRO A 115 16.11 7.59 6.03
C PRO A 115 17.21 8.42 6.69
N ALA A 116 18.47 8.14 6.34
CA ALA A 116 19.59 8.82 6.94
C ALA A 116 19.44 10.31 6.65
N ARG A 117 19.33 11.14 7.70
CA ARG A 117 19.58 12.57 7.53
C ARG A 117 21.04 12.67 7.09
N TYR A 118 21.27 13.11 5.86
CA TYR A 118 22.57 13.64 5.47
C TYR A 118 22.80 14.87 6.36
N ASN A 119 23.53 14.65 7.47
CA ASN A 119 24.18 15.62 8.38
C ASN A 119 24.10 15.11 9.83
N ASP A 120 25.08 14.30 10.23
CA ASP A 120 25.75 14.44 11.54
C ASP A 120 27.03 13.60 11.55
N ALA A 121 28.14 14.28 11.25
CA ALA A 121 29.47 13.74 11.51
C ALA A 121 29.82 13.99 12.98
N GLY A 122 30.06 12.91 13.74
CA GLY A 122 30.95 12.92 14.90
C GLY A 122 30.32 12.64 16.26
N GLY A 123 30.61 11.47 16.83
CA GLY A 123 30.42 11.21 18.27
C GLY A 123 30.48 9.75 18.68
N SER A 124 31.67 9.21 18.88
CA SER A 124 31.91 7.89 19.48
C SER A 124 31.60 7.89 20.98
N VAL A 125 30.74 6.98 21.47
CA VAL A 125 30.76 6.51 22.88
C VAL A 125 30.43 5.01 23.00
N THR A 126 31.18 4.37 23.90
CA THR A 126 31.37 2.94 24.21
C THR A 126 30.23 2.21 24.96
N LYS A 127 30.13 0.91 24.65
CA LYS A 127 29.44 -0.26 25.29
C LYS A 127 28.77 -0.12 26.67
N ARG A 128 27.56 -0.69 26.78
CA ARG A 128 27.12 -1.58 27.88
C ARG A 128 26.25 -2.71 27.30
N GLY A 129 26.41 -3.94 27.80
CA GLY A 129 25.74 -5.14 27.27
C GLY A 129 24.63 -5.69 28.17
N ALA A 130 23.71 -6.43 27.54
CA ALA A 130 22.85 -7.54 28.00
C ALA A 130 21.64 -7.64 27.01
N PRO A 131 20.81 -8.70 26.99
CA PRO A 131 21.00 -10.14 27.17
C PRO A 131 20.71 -10.91 25.84
N THR A 132 21.03 -12.20 25.78
CA THR A 132 20.65 -13.09 24.66
C THR A 132 19.19 -13.54 24.76
N PRO A 133 18.42 -13.32 23.68
CA PRO A 133 17.66 -14.41 23.06
C PRO A 133 17.93 -14.47 21.55
N HIS A 134 17.78 -15.66 20.95
CA HIS A 134 18.07 -15.98 19.54
C HIS A 134 17.67 -14.85 18.58
N SER A 135 18.64 -14.04 18.18
CA SER A 135 18.46 -12.96 17.23
C SER A 135 19.73 -12.79 16.43
N VAL A 136 19.53 -12.57 15.14
CA VAL A 136 20.57 -12.32 14.17
C VAL A 136 21.46 -11.19 14.69
N SER A 137 22.79 -11.29 14.55
CA SER A 137 23.70 -10.29 15.12
C SER A 137 23.30 -8.87 14.71
N PRO A 138 23.37 -7.85 15.60
CA PRO A 138 23.01 -6.46 15.27
C PRO A 138 23.72 -5.91 14.02
N GLN A 139 24.91 -6.43 13.70
CA GLN A 139 25.66 -6.10 12.49
C GLN A 139 25.04 -6.69 11.21
N ARG A 140 24.46 -7.90 11.28
CA ARG A 140 23.71 -8.51 10.17
C ARG A 140 22.38 -7.79 9.96
N VAL A 141 21.70 -7.38 11.04
CA VAL A 141 20.51 -6.52 10.97
C VAL A 141 20.85 -5.17 10.34
N ALA A 142 21.90 -4.49 10.82
CA ALA A 142 22.33 -3.20 10.28
C ALA A 142 22.77 -3.28 8.80
N LYS A 143 23.46 -4.36 8.40
CA LYS A 143 23.85 -4.57 7.01
C LYS A 143 22.64 -4.81 6.10
N LEU A 144 21.71 -5.67 6.52
CA LEU A 144 20.50 -5.95 5.74
C LEU A 144 19.56 -4.74 5.66
N LEU A 145 19.51 -3.91 6.70
CA LEU A 145 18.78 -2.65 6.72
C LEU A 145 19.42 -1.60 5.79
N ALA A 146 20.75 -1.54 5.71
CA ALA A 146 21.47 -0.62 4.82
C ALA A 146 21.37 -1.00 3.32
N ASP A 147 21.10 -2.27 3.03
CA ASP A 147 20.97 -2.80 1.66
C ASP A 147 19.52 -2.69 1.12
N ARG A 148 18.56 -2.13 1.89
CA ARG A 148 17.17 -1.92 1.41
C ARG A 148 17.09 -0.62 0.60
N PRO A 149 16.51 -0.63 -0.62
CA PRO A 149 16.24 0.62 -1.32
C PRO A 149 15.21 1.41 -0.50
N THR A 150 15.53 2.65 -0.13
CA THR A 150 14.64 3.53 0.65
C THR A 150 14.27 4.81 -0.11
N ALA A 151 14.46 4.81 -1.42
CA ALA A 151 14.15 5.96 -2.28
C ALA A 151 13.27 5.47 -3.43
N ASN A 152 12.08 6.06 -3.55
CA ASN A 152 11.19 5.84 -4.69
C ASN A 152 11.98 6.13 -5.97
N SER A 153 11.97 5.18 -6.90
CA SER A 153 12.70 5.33 -8.17
C SER A 153 12.02 6.31 -9.13
N VAL A 154 10.74 6.60 -8.88
CA VAL A 154 9.92 7.57 -9.61
C VAL A 154 10.23 8.98 -9.10
N GLN A 155 10.72 9.86 -9.98
CA GLN A 155 10.88 11.28 -9.64
C GLN A 155 9.52 12.00 -9.72
N ASP A 156 9.32 13.00 -8.84
CA ASP A 156 8.09 13.78 -8.73
C ASP A 156 6.82 12.90 -8.75
N ASN A 157 6.79 11.94 -7.84
CA ASN A 157 5.80 10.87 -7.82
C ASN A 157 4.36 11.32 -7.56
N SER A 158 4.17 12.48 -6.94
CA SER A 158 2.87 13.12 -6.72
C SER A 158 2.65 14.34 -7.63
N PHE A 159 3.46 14.50 -8.69
CA PHE A 159 3.30 15.53 -9.73
C PHE A 159 3.40 17.00 -9.27
N GLU A 160 3.93 17.26 -8.06
CA GLU A 160 3.96 18.58 -7.42
C GLU A 160 4.93 19.57 -8.08
N ALA A 161 5.77 19.12 -9.02
CA ALA A 161 6.51 20.04 -9.88
C ALA A 161 5.61 20.76 -10.90
N GLY A 162 4.39 20.26 -11.11
CA GLY A 162 3.37 20.84 -12.00
C GLY A 162 3.72 20.77 -13.48
N THR A 163 2.98 21.51 -14.30
CA THR A 163 3.21 21.65 -15.75
C THR A 163 3.89 22.98 -16.10
N PRO A 164 4.92 23.00 -16.98
CA PRO A 164 5.58 21.83 -17.58
C PRO A 164 6.42 21.07 -16.56
N ASN A 165 6.30 19.74 -16.56
CA ASN A 165 7.00 18.89 -15.60
C ASN A 165 8.46 18.61 -16.04
N PRO A 166 9.46 18.73 -15.15
CA PRO A 166 10.85 18.45 -15.49
C PRO A 166 11.20 16.95 -15.51
N ASN A 167 10.37 16.09 -14.93
CA ASN A 167 10.63 14.66 -14.78
C ASN A 167 9.69 13.80 -15.64
N TRP A 168 8.43 14.22 -15.75
CA TRP A 168 7.41 13.55 -16.56
C TRP A 168 7.32 14.17 -17.94
N THR A 169 7.36 13.34 -18.97
CA THR A 169 6.89 13.73 -20.31
C THR A 169 5.37 13.65 -20.29
N GLU A 170 4.72 14.79 -20.43
CA GLU A 170 3.27 14.94 -20.39
C GLU A 170 2.71 15.20 -21.80
N TYR A 171 1.51 14.66 -22.07
CA TYR A 171 0.81 14.86 -23.32
C TYR A 171 -0.71 14.80 -23.10
N SER A 172 -1.44 15.70 -23.73
CA SER A 172 -2.89 15.59 -23.92
C SER A 172 -3.25 16.14 -25.30
N LEU A 173 -4.11 15.42 -26.00
CA LEU A 173 -4.56 15.78 -27.35
C LEU A 173 -5.31 17.12 -27.37
N ASN A 174 -6.25 17.33 -26.44
CA ASN A 174 -7.06 18.55 -26.40
C ASN A 174 -6.52 19.64 -25.46
N PHE A 175 -5.69 19.30 -24.47
CA PHE A 175 -5.27 20.22 -23.41
C PHE A 175 -3.76 20.45 -23.33
N GLY A 176 -2.95 19.67 -24.06
CA GLY A 176 -1.50 19.77 -24.09
C GLY A 176 -0.79 19.04 -22.95
N THR A 177 -1.40 18.96 -21.77
CA THR A 177 -0.94 18.17 -20.62
C THR A 177 -2.12 17.52 -19.89
N THR A 178 -1.87 16.40 -19.20
CA THR A 178 -2.79 15.81 -18.23
C THR A 178 -2.57 16.33 -16.81
N LEU A 179 -1.45 17.01 -16.52
CA LEU A 179 -1.16 17.52 -15.19
C LEU A 179 -2.04 18.73 -14.87
N CYS A 180 -2.71 18.64 -13.73
CA CYS A 180 -3.71 19.59 -13.30
C CYS A 180 -3.48 20.03 -11.86
N ASP A 181 -3.77 21.30 -11.62
CA ASP A 181 -4.08 21.84 -10.30
C ASP A 181 -5.54 22.35 -10.31
N THR A 182 -6.08 22.65 -9.13
CA THR A 182 -7.46 23.12 -9.01
C THR A 182 -7.68 24.46 -9.71
N ALA A 183 -6.67 25.34 -9.75
CA ALA A 183 -6.80 26.66 -10.36
C ALA A 183 -6.79 26.60 -11.89
N GLY A 184 -5.99 25.72 -12.48
CA GLY A 184 -5.85 25.55 -13.93
C GLY A 184 -6.96 24.74 -14.55
N CYS A 185 -7.30 23.58 -13.96
CA CYS A 185 -8.26 22.63 -14.56
C CYS A 185 -9.65 22.65 -13.91
N GLY A 186 -9.78 23.18 -12.68
CA GLY A 186 -10.95 22.95 -11.84
C GLY A 186 -11.03 21.50 -11.34
N THR A 187 -12.22 21.05 -10.94
CA THR A 187 -12.39 19.73 -10.29
C THR A 187 -13.35 18.77 -11.02
N GLY A 188 -13.76 19.12 -12.25
CA GLY A 188 -14.75 18.33 -12.99
C GLY A 188 -16.06 18.12 -12.21
N ALA A 189 -16.54 19.13 -11.48
CA ALA A 189 -17.66 19.02 -10.55
C ALA A 189 -17.46 17.97 -9.43
N GLY A 190 -16.21 17.82 -8.96
CA GLY A 190 -15.82 16.88 -7.90
C GLY A 190 -15.45 15.48 -8.40
N SER A 191 -15.36 15.28 -9.72
CA SER A 191 -14.98 14.00 -10.32
C SER A 191 -13.48 13.88 -10.66
N ALA A 192 -12.69 14.94 -10.45
CA ALA A 192 -11.25 14.93 -10.57
C ALA A 192 -10.64 15.92 -9.59
N TYR A 193 -9.68 15.50 -8.77
CA TYR A 193 -9.02 16.33 -7.76
C TYR A 193 -7.77 15.58 -7.22
N PRO A 194 -6.79 16.26 -6.58
CA PRO A 194 -5.57 15.61 -6.13
C PRO A 194 -5.85 14.71 -4.94
N ARG A 195 -5.09 13.62 -4.81
CA ARG A 195 -5.17 12.77 -3.62
C ARG A 195 -4.35 13.38 -2.50
N THR A 196 -3.11 13.77 -2.80
CA THR A 196 -2.24 14.52 -1.89
C THR A 196 -1.71 15.75 -2.60
N GLY A 197 -1.25 16.73 -1.82
CA GLY A 197 -0.72 17.97 -2.39
C GLY A 197 -1.74 18.75 -3.23
N ASP A 198 -1.23 19.51 -4.19
CA ASP A 198 -2.00 20.44 -5.02
C ASP A 198 -2.14 19.97 -6.49
N TRP A 199 -1.29 19.03 -6.93
CA TRP A 199 -1.19 18.57 -8.32
C TRP A 199 -1.55 17.10 -8.48
N TRP A 200 -2.11 16.74 -9.65
CA TRP A 200 -2.38 15.34 -10.03
C TRP A 200 -2.42 15.21 -11.56
N SER A 201 -2.46 13.98 -12.08
CA SER A 201 -2.72 13.74 -13.51
C SER A 201 -4.21 13.45 -13.73
N TRP A 202 -4.88 14.25 -14.55
CA TRP A 202 -6.26 14.08 -14.99
C TRP A 202 -6.32 13.71 -16.47
N PHE A 203 -6.82 12.51 -16.76
CA PHE A 203 -7.11 12.04 -18.11
C PHE A 203 -8.60 12.20 -18.44
N GLY A 204 -8.90 12.69 -19.65
CA GLY A 204 -10.26 12.88 -20.15
C GLY A 204 -10.78 14.30 -19.94
N GLY A 205 -11.90 14.50 -19.22
CA GLY A 205 -12.41 15.84 -18.92
C GLY A 205 -13.18 16.53 -20.05
N THR A 206 -13.30 15.88 -21.21
CA THR A 206 -14.02 16.38 -22.39
C THR A 206 -15.01 15.34 -22.90
N SER A 207 -16.00 15.79 -23.68
CA SER A 207 -16.88 14.91 -24.45
C SER A 207 -16.42 14.73 -25.89
N SER A 208 -15.18 15.11 -26.23
CA SER A 208 -14.53 14.82 -27.51
C SER A 208 -13.58 13.64 -27.35
N VAL A 209 -13.09 13.07 -28.47
CA VAL A 209 -12.01 12.08 -28.39
C VAL A 209 -10.82 12.74 -27.72
N GLU A 210 -10.27 12.09 -26.72
CA GLU A 210 -9.12 12.57 -25.94
C GLU A 210 -8.14 11.43 -25.73
N GLU A 211 -6.86 11.75 -25.90
CA GLU A 211 -5.74 10.87 -25.62
C GLU A 211 -4.77 11.65 -24.74
N GLY A 212 -4.29 11.04 -23.66
CA GLY A 212 -3.31 11.68 -22.79
C GLY A 212 -2.37 10.67 -22.15
N SER A 213 -1.15 11.11 -21.86
CA SER A 213 -0.14 10.29 -21.18
C SER A 213 0.78 11.09 -20.25
N VAL A 214 1.30 10.40 -19.24
CA VAL A 214 2.50 10.81 -18.50
C VAL A 214 3.49 9.65 -18.49
N SER A 215 4.74 9.93 -18.88
CA SER A 215 5.79 8.92 -18.95
C SER A 215 7.14 9.41 -18.43
N GLN A 216 7.95 8.47 -17.93
CA GLN A 216 9.28 8.71 -17.41
C GLN A 216 10.13 7.44 -17.56
N ASN A 217 11.42 7.61 -17.83
CA ASN A 217 12.39 6.53 -17.67
C ASN A 217 12.81 6.42 -16.20
N VAL A 218 12.56 5.27 -15.58
CA VAL A 218 12.89 4.97 -14.19
C VAL A 218 13.97 3.89 -14.13
N THR A 219 15.00 4.09 -13.32
CA THR A 219 15.93 2.99 -13.01
C THR A 219 15.34 2.19 -11.86
N ILE A 220 15.01 0.91 -12.08
CA ILE A 220 14.35 0.08 -11.06
C ILE A 220 15.43 -0.77 -10.36
N PRO A 221 15.81 -0.48 -9.10
CA PRO A 221 16.82 -1.25 -8.40
C PRO A 221 16.45 -2.72 -8.28
N SER A 222 17.49 -3.58 -8.26
CA SER A 222 17.29 -4.98 -7.88
C SER A 222 16.67 -5.08 -6.49
N GLY A 223 15.44 -5.56 -6.41
CA GLY A 223 14.65 -5.64 -5.18
C GLY A 223 13.49 -4.63 -5.06
N SER A 224 13.40 -3.62 -5.94
CA SER A 224 12.23 -2.74 -6.05
C SER A 224 11.18 -3.36 -6.96
N ASN A 225 10.43 -4.31 -6.42
CA ASN A 225 9.56 -5.19 -7.18
C ASN A 225 8.06 -4.87 -7.08
N VAL A 226 7.68 -3.71 -6.54
CA VAL A 226 6.29 -3.27 -6.50
C VAL A 226 6.15 -1.89 -7.11
N LEU A 227 5.25 -1.78 -8.10
CA LEU A 227 4.71 -0.51 -8.59
C LEU A 227 3.35 -0.30 -7.93
N SER A 228 3.18 0.79 -7.19
CA SER A 228 1.89 1.20 -6.66
C SER A 228 1.54 2.62 -7.05
N PHE A 229 0.26 2.91 -7.21
CA PHE A 229 -0.25 4.23 -7.54
C PHE A 229 -1.71 4.33 -7.12
N TRP A 230 -2.21 5.55 -7.00
CA TRP A 230 -3.59 5.81 -6.64
C TRP A 230 -4.39 6.29 -7.84
N VAL A 231 -5.53 5.65 -8.05
CA VAL A 231 -6.41 5.92 -9.19
C VAL A 231 -7.85 6.18 -8.75
N MET A 232 -8.53 7.08 -9.45
CA MET A 232 -9.94 7.39 -9.27
C MET A 232 -10.66 7.41 -10.63
N ASN A 233 -11.81 6.73 -10.72
CA ASN A 233 -12.70 6.76 -11.90
C ASN A 233 -13.90 7.67 -11.60
N GLY A 234 -13.66 8.97 -11.43
CA GLY A 234 -14.63 9.87 -10.81
C GLY A 234 -15.85 10.21 -11.67
N LEU A 235 -15.74 10.05 -12.99
CA LEU A 235 -16.85 10.19 -13.94
C LEU A 235 -16.59 9.25 -15.11
N CYS A 236 -17.62 8.63 -15.68
CA CYS A 236 -17.43 7.80 -16.86
C CYS A 236 -18.63 7.80 -17.79
N SER A 237 -18.33 7.56 -19.06
CA SER A 237 -19.28 7.44 -20.17
C SER A 237 -20.07 6.13 -20.16
N GLY A 238 -19.62 5.11 -19.41
CA GLY A 238 -20.11 3.74 -19.51
C GLY A 238 -19.53 2.96 -20.69
N ASN A 239 -18.54 3.51 -21.40
CA ASN A 239 -17.90 2.89 -22.56
C ASN A 239 -16.62 2.13 -22.14
N VAL A 240 -16.52 0.86 -22.54
CA VAL A 240 -15.32 0.02 -22.31
C VAL A 240 -14.11 0.48 -23.15
N ALA A 241 -14.35 1.24 -24.22
CA ALA A 241 -13.29 1.78 -25.08
C ALA A 241 -12.68 3.08 -24.53
N ASP A 242 -13.23 3.63 -23.44
CA ASP A 242 -12.54 4.64 -22.65
C ASP A 242 -11.68 3.89 -21.63
N TYR A 243 -10.36 4.08 -21.61
CA TYR A 243 -9.47 3.36 -20.71
C TYR A 243 -8.33 4.22 -20.18
N LEU A 244 -7.80 3.81 -19.04
CA LEU A 244 -6.51 4.21 -18.50
C LEU A 244 -5.72 2.93 -18.24
N GLU A 245 -4.48 2.89 -18.72
CA GLU A 245 -3.57 1.78 -18.50
C GLU A 245 -2.21 2.26 -18.01
N VAL A 246 -1.45 1.31 -17.46
CA VAL A 246 -0.05 1.49 -17.12
C VAL A 246 0.78 0.42 -17.82
N THR A 247 1.90 0.85 -18.39
CA THR A 247 2.85 -0.02 -19.08
C THR A 247 4.26 0.15 -18.50
N LEU A 248 5.04 -0.92 -18.58
CA LEU A 248 6.49 -0.87 -18.41
C LEU A 248 7.16 -1.42 -19.69
N ASP A 249 8.00 -0.60 -20.31
CA ASP A 249 8.63 -0.86 -21.62
C ASP A 249 7.61 -1.19 -22.72
N GLY A 250 6.41 -0.58 -22.64
CA GLY A 250 5.30 -0.84 -23.56
C GLY A 250 4.54 -2.15 -23.29
N ASN A 251 4.88 -2.90 -22.24
CA ASN A 251 4.10 -4.06 -21.82
C ASN A 251 3.00 -3.62 -20.84
N PRO A 252 1.71 -3.88 -21.14
CA PRO A 252 0.62 -3.52 -20.24
C PRO A 252 0.68 -4.34 -18.94
N LEU A 253 0.58 -3.66 -17.79
CA LEU A 253 0.55 -4.30 -16.47
C LEU A 253 -0.82 -4.24 -15.82
N TRP A 254 -1.58 -3.17 -16.08
CA TRP A 254 -2.91 -2.96 -15.51
C TRP A 254 -3.71 -1.98 -16.37
N GLN A 255 -5.04 -2.13 -16.37
CA GLN A 255 -5.97 -1.25 -17.05
C GLN A 255 -7.29 -1.14 -16.28
N THR A 256 -7.93 0.04 -16.35
CA THR A 256 -9.34 0.25 -16.01
C THR A 256 -10.07 0.87 -17.19
N THR A 257 -11.40 0.69 -17.25
CA THR A 257 -12.22 1.28 -18.32
C THR A 257 -13.31 2.22 -17.80
N GLY A 258 -13.91 3.00 -18.69
CA GLY A 258 -15.07 3.85 -18.43
C GLY A 258 -16.36 3.06 -18.18
N ALA A 259 -16.32 1.73 -18.20
CA ALA A 259 -17.43 0.85 -17.80
C ALA A 259 -17.08 -0.06 -16.61
N ALA A 260 -15.93 0.17 -15.95
CA ALA A 260 -15.51 -0.61 -14.79
C ALA A 260 -16.47 -0.46 -13.61
N ALA A 261 -16.47 -1.42 -12.68
CA ALA A 261 -17.38 -1.43 -11.54
C ALA A 261 -17.16 -0.24 -10.59
N GLU A 262 -15.95 0.30 -10.58
CA GLU A 262 -15.52 1.48 -9.83
C GLU A 262 -15.94 2.79 -10.51
N CYS A 263 -16.66 2.72 -11.63
CA CYS A 263 -17.11 3.91 -12.32
C CYS A 263 -17.98 4.82 -11.43
N GLY A 264 -17.65 6.11 -11.42
CA GLY A 264 -18.34 7.14 -10.66
C GLY A 264 -17.95 7.18 -9.18
N THR A 265 -16.97 6.37 -8.74
CA THR A 265 -16.44 6.48 -7.39
C THR A 265 -15.54 7.70 -7.30
N THR A 266 -15.89 8.65 -6.44
CA THR A 266 -15.09 9.84 -6.16
C THR A 266 -14.13 9.60 -4.99
N THR A 267 -13.61 8.38 -4.82
CA THR A 267 -12.61 8.04 -3.80
C THR A 267 -11.46 7.34 -4.51
N TYR A 268 -10.23 7.76 -4.21
CA TYR A 268 -9.03 7.08 -4.70
C TYR A 268 -8.90 5.67 -4.15
N ARG A 269 -8.51 4.73 -5.01
CA ARG A 269 -8.07 3.38 -4.62
C ARG A 269 -6.63 3.17 -5.04
N GLN A 270 -5.87 2.42 -4.24
CA GLN A 270 -4.51 2.07 -4.59
C GLN A 270 -4.54 0.83 -5.46
N ILE A 271 -3.76 0.81 -6.53
CA ILE A 271 -3.36 -0.45 -7.16
C ILE A 271 -1.90 -0.73 -6.82
N SER A 272 -1.58 -2.01 -6.67
CA SER A 272 -0.25 -2.50 -6.37
C SER A 272 0.03 -3.66 -7.32
N LEU A 273 1.10 -3.54 -8.10
CA LEU A 273 1.47 -4.46 -9.17
C LEU A 273 2.83 -5.06 -8.86
N ASP A 274 2.96 -6.38 -9.02
CA ASP A 274 4.24 -7.05 -9.00
C ASP A 274 5.00 -6.72 -10.29
N ILE A 275 6.17 -6.10 -10.14
CA ILE A 275 7.09 -5.75 -11.22
C ILE A 275 8.43 -6.46 -11.07
N THR A 276 8.49 -7.60 -10.37
CA THR A 276 9.72 -8.39 -10.12
C THR A 276 10.51 -8.64 -11.41
N ALA A 277 9.83 -8.85 -12.53
CA ALA A 277 10.46 -9.06 -13.83
C ALA A 277 11.28 -7.85 -14.36
N TYR A 278 10.98 -6.65 -13.87
CA TYR A 278 11.63 -5.37 -14.23
C TYR A 278 12.57 -4.87 -13.11
N ALA A 279 12.68 -5.58 -11.98
CA ALA A 279 13.54 -5.20 -10.86
C ALA A 279 14.98 -5.71 -11.06
N ASP A 280 15.64 -5.27 -12.13
CA ASP A 280 16.96 -5.78 -12.56
C ASP A 280 18.11 -4.75 -12.46
N GLY A 281 17.81 -3.53 -12.01
CA GLY A 281 18.76 -2.42 -11.93
C GLY A 281 18.89 -1.61 -13.23
N ALA A 282 18.16 -1.93 -14.28
CA ALA A 282 18.15 -1.22 -15.55
C ALA A 282 17.14 -0.07 -15.57
N SER A 283 17.20 0.73 -16.64
CA SER A 283 16.23 1.78 -16.93
C SER A 283 15.05 1.19 -17.70
N HIS A 284 13.84 1.45 -17.22
CA HIS A 284 12.58 1.04 -17.82
C HIS A 284 11.71 2.27 -18.13
N ALA A 285 10.93 2.20 -19.21
CA ALA A 285 9.98 3.24 -19.58
C ALA A 285 8.65 2.97 -18.87
N LEU A 286 8.35 3.76 -17.83
CA LEU A 286 7.06 3.76 -17.15
C LEU A 286 6.13 4.75 -17.85
N GLU A 287 4.94 4.30 -18.25
CA GLU A 287 3.94 5.14 -18.89
C GLU A 287 2.54 4.85 -18.34
N PHE A 288 1.82 5.92 -18.04
CA PHE A 288 0.37 5.90 -17.87
C PHE A 288 -0.25 6.56 -19.09
N HIS A 289 -1.16 5.85 -19.76
CA HIS A 289 -1.79 6.29 -21.00
C HIS A 289 -3.29 6.07 -20.93
N ALA A 290 -4.05 7.00 -21.49
CA ALA A 290 -5.49 6.92 -21.54
C ALA A 290 -6.03 7.39 -22.88
N GLU A 291 -7.09 6.73 -23.34
CA GLU A 291 -7.92 7.17 -24.46
C GLU A 291 -9.39 7.21 -24.04
N THR A 292 -10.12 8.22 -24.52
CA THR A 292 -11.59 8.32 -24.39
C THR A 292 -12.20 8.66 -25.73
N GLN A 293 -13.37 8.08 -26.05
CA GLN A 293 -13.92 8.05 -27.40
C GLN A 293 -14.86 9.24 -27.73
N GLY A 294 -15.04 10.20 -26.83
CA GLY A 294 -15.81 11.42 -27.11
C GLY A 294 -17.32 11.23 -27.30
N THR A 295 -17.92 10.18 -26.74
CA THR A 295 -19.38 10.00 -26.74
C THR A 295 -20.05 10.58 -25.48
N ALA A 296 -19.31 10.63 -24.38
CA ALA A 296 -19.61 11.29 -23.13
C ALA A 296 -18.29 11.49 -22.38
N THR A 297 -18.31 12.23 -21.26
CA THR A 297 -17.10 12.51 -20.49
C THR A 297 -16.73 11.33 -19.59
N THR A 298 -15.46 10.96 -19.64
CA THR A 298 -14.81 10.06 -18.68
C THR A 298 -13.64 10.80 -18.04
N ASN A 299 -13.46 10.62 -16.73
CA ASN A 299 -12.41 11.20 -15.92
C ASN A 299 -11.69 10.10 -15.15
N PHE A 300 -10.41 9.92 -15.46
CA PHE A 300 -9.50 9.17 -14.62
C PHE A 300 -8.53 10.14 -13.94
N SER A 301 -8.30 9.96 -12.65
CA SER A 301 -7.29 10.72 -11.91
C SER A 301 -6.24 9.77 -11.36
N LEU A 302 -4.97 10.16 -11.46
CA LEU A 302 -3.79 9.41 -11.04
C LEU A 302 -2.95 10.29 -10.11
N ASP A 303 -2.46 9.70 -9.02
CA ASP A 303 -1.59 10.37 -8.05
C ASP A 303 -0.70 9.36 -7.28
N ASP A 304 0.34 9.87 -6.61
CA ASP A 304 1.21 9.14 -5.67
C ASP A 304 1.83 7.84 -6.24
N VAL A 305 2.60 7.95 -7.33
CA VAL A 305 3.22 6.81 -8.04
C VAL A 305 4.52 6.35 -7.39
N VAL A 306 4.57 5.13 -6.87
CA VAL A 306 5.71 4.60 -6.13
C VAL A 306 6.22 3.31 -6.75
N ILE A 307 7.53 3.28 -7.07
CA ILE A 307 8.28 2.04 -7.27
C ILE A 307 9.18 1.85 -6.06
N ASP A 308 8.93 0.79 -5.31
CA ASP A 308 9.71 0.42 -4.14
C ASP A 308 9.83 -1.10 -4.01
N ALA A 309 10.63 -1.55 -3.05
CA ALA A 309 10.64 -2.94 -2.65
C ALA A 309 9.29 -3.32 -2.05
N ALA A 310 8.80 -4.51 -2.37
CA ALA A 310 7.74 -5.14 -1.61
C ALA A 310 8.14 -5.08 -0.13
N PRO A 311 7.27 -4.56 0.76
CA PRO A 311 7.56 -4.59 2.17
C PRO A 311 7.74 -6.06 2.56
N SER A 312 8.94 -6.39 3.00
CA SER A 312 9.27 -7.75 3.43
C SER A 312 9.05 -7.86 4.94
N CYS A 313 8.95 -9.08 5.46
CA CYS A 313 9.15 -9.36 6.89
C CYS A 313 10.31 -10.34 7.06
N SER A 314 11.51 -9.88 6.70
CA SER A 314 12.70 -10.71 6.69
C SER A 314 13.52 -10.61 7.97
N ILE A 315 13.27 -9.60 8.80
CA ILE A 315 14.01 -9.30 10.04
C ILE A 315 13.03 -8.84 11.12
N LEU A 316 12.32 -9.77 11.74
CA LEU A 316 11.39 -9.44 12.82
C LEU A 316 12.11 -8.83 14.02
N SER A 317 11.56 -7.73 14.53
CA SER A 317 12.07 -6.99 15.68
C SER A 317 10.97 -6.13 16.29
N ASN A 318 10.90 -6.07 17.61
CA ASN A 318 9.99 -5.16 18.32
C ASN A 318 10.27 -3.68 17.94
N VAL A 319 9.22 -2.94 17.60
CA VAL A 319 9.26 -1.53 17.23
C VAL A 319 8.74 -0.69 18.40
N PRO A 320 9.60 0.04 19.13
CA PRO A 320 9.21 0.64 20.42
C PRO A 320 8.07 1.67 20.40
N TRP A 321 7.79 2.27 19.23
CA TRP A 321 6.73 3.27 19.05
C TRP A 321 5.44 2.67 18.46
N LEU A 322 5.42 1.38 18.16
CA LEU A 322 4.31 0.67 17.55
C LEU A 322 3.89 -0.50 18.45
N ALA A 323 2.59 -0.80 18.48
CA ALA A 323 2.08 -1.99 19.14
C ALA A 323 0.74 -2.41 18.55
N SER A 324 0.53 -3.72 18.35
CA SER A 324 -0.77 -4.31 17.97
C SER A 324 -1.40 -5.09 19.12
N SER A 325 -2.71 -4.92 19.37
CA SER A 325 -3.46 -5.68 20.36
C SER A 325 -4.87 -6.03 19.88
N PRO A 326 -5.27 -7.31 19.84
CA PRO A 326 -4.42 -8.48 20.10
C PRO A 326 -3.36 -8.70 19.01
N SER A 327 -2.19 -9.25 19.37
CA SER A 327 -1.11 -9.60 18.42
C SER A 327 -1.22 -11.03 17.86
N SER A 328 -2.25 -11.78 18.26
CA SER A 328 -2.57 -13.09 17.71
C SER A 328 -4.04 -13.39 17.98
N GLY A 329 -4.67 -14.20 17.13
CA GLY A 329 -6.06 -14.57 17.35
C GLY A 329 -6.56 -15.64 16.39
N THR A 330 -7.86 -15.92 16.54
CA THR A 330 -8.62 -16.76 15.62
C THR A 330 -9.81 -15.95 15.11
N THR A 331 -9.96 -15.88 13.79
CA THR A 331 -11.09 -15.22 13.12
C THR A 331 -11.91 -16.30 12.42
N ILE A 332 -13.16 -16.50 12.85
CA ILE A 332 -14.06 -17.49 12.24
C ILE A 332 -14.34 -17.17 10.76
N GLY A 333 -14.72 -18.18 9.98
CA GLY A 333 -15.10 -17.99 8.58
C GLY A 333 -16.21 -16.95 8.37
N GLY A 334 -16.04 -16.08 7.37
CA GLY A 334 -16.90 -14.92 7.10
C GLY A 334 -16.82 -13.81 8.17
N GLY A 335 -15.95 -13.96 9.17
CA GLY A 335 -15.80 -13.04 10.29
C GLY A 335 -14.77 -11.94 10.06
N SER A 336 -14.68 -11.03 11.03
CA SER A 336 -13.63 -10.02 11.10
C SER A 336 -13.25 -9.77 12.56
N THR A 337 -11.94 -9.68 12.82
CA THR A 337 -11.40 -9.35 14.14
C THR A 337 -10.72 -7.98 14.08
N ALA A 338 -11.11 -7.09 14.99
CA ALA A 338 -10.51 -5.77 15.13
C ALA A 338 -9.22 -5.85 15.97
N VAL A 339 -8.13 -5.36 15.40
CA VAL A 339 -6.82 -5.19 16.07
C VAL A 339 -6.57 -3.71 16.27
N THR A 340 -6.28 -3.31 17.51
CA THR A 340 -5.87 -1.94 17.82
C THR A 340 -4.38 -1.79 17.58
N VAL A 341 -4.01 -0.91 16.65
CA VAL A 341 -2.63 -0.55 16.35
C VAL A 341 -2.33 0.81 16.99
N SER A 342 -1.42 0.85 17.97
CA SER A 342 -1.09 2.04 18.75
C SER A 342 0.25 2.63 18.32
N PHE A 343 0.31 3.96 18.26
CA PHE A 343 1.46 4.76 17.89
C PHE A 343 1.88 5.62 19.09
N ASP A 344 2.97 5.26 19.77
CA ASP A 344 3.48 5.97 20.94
C ASP A 344 4.73 6.78 20.60
N SER A 345 4.62 8.11 20.62
CA SER A 345 5.74 9.04 20.42
C SER A 345 6.44 9.44 21.72
N THR A 346 6.19 8.75 22.83
CA THR A 346 6.87 8.99 24.11
C THR A 346 8.36 8.73 24.00
N GLY A 347 9.18 9.76 24.24
CA GLY A 347 10.64 9.69 24.10
C GLY A 347 11.15 9.55 22.66
N VAL A 348 10.26 9.63 21.67
CA VAL A 348 10.60 9.58 20.24
C VAL A 348 10.91 11.00 19.75
N ALA A 349 12.08 11.18 19.13
CA ALA A 349 12.49 12.47 18.59
C ALA A 349 11.65 12.87 17.37
N ALA A 350 11.62 14.16 17.03
CA ALA A 350 10.92 14.61 15.83
C ALA A 350 11.47 13.98 14.54
N GLY A 351 10.57 13.71 13.60
CA GLY A 351 10.82 13.14 12.28
C GLY A 351 9.95 11.92 11.97
N THR A 352 10.23 11.29 10.83
CA THR A 352 9.46 10.14 10.33
C THR A 352 10.14 8.83 10.69
N TYR A 353 9.32 7.85 11.07
CA TYR A 353 9.68 6.49 11.44
C TYR A 353 8.82 5.53 10.65
N ASN A 354 9.41 4.46 10.13
CA ASN A 354 8.71 3.45 9.35
C ASN A 354 8.93 2.06 9.96
N ALA A 355 7.93 1.20 9.83
CA ALA A 355 7.94 -0.19 10.26
C ALA A 355 6.98 -1.01 9.38
N ASN A 356 7.01 -2.33 9.51
CA ASN A 356 6.00 -3.22 8.93
C ASN A 356 5.29 -3.99 10.05
N LEU A 357 3.98 -4.17 9.93
CA LEU A 357 3.26 -5.23 10.62
C LEU A 357 3.26 -6.47 9.73
N CYS A 358 3.67 -7.59 10.31
CA CYS A 358 3.95 -8.85 9.64
C CYS A 358 2.94 -9.89 10.11
N ILE A 359 1.87 -10.06 9.33
CA ILE A 359 0.74 -10.91 9.69
C ILE A 359 0.93 -12.28 9.03
N SER A 360 1.29 -13.26 9.85
CA SER A 360 1.33 -14.66 9.44
C SER A 360 -0.01 -15.33 9.76
N SER A 361 -0.46 -16.24 8.90
CA SER A 361 -1.68 -17.00 9.12
C SER A 361 -1.56 -18.45 8.62
N ASP A 362 -2.57 -19.26 8.94
CA ASP A 362 -2.77 -20.61 8.40
C ASP A 362 -3.59 -20.64 7.10
N ASP A 363 -3.77 -19.49 6.43
CA ASP A 363 -4.31 -19.43 5.08
C ASP A 363 -3.40 -20.23 4.14
N PRO A 364 -3.89 -21.32 3.52
CA PRO A 364 -3.09 -22.16 2.65
C PRO A 364 -2.79 -21.49 1.29
N THR A 365 -3.46 -20.39 0.97
CA THR A 365 -3.32 -19.66 -0.29
C THR A 365 -2.75 -18.27 -0.07
N ALA A 366 -2.12 -17.73 -1.11
CA ALA A 366 -1.94 -16.28 -1.23
C ALA A 366 -3.33 -15.66 -1.44
N GLY A 367 -4.01 -15.26 -0.35
CA GLY A 367 -5.41 -14.82 -0.36
C GLY A 367 -5.69 -13.66 -1.34
N PRO A 368 -6.96 -13.40 -1.71
CA PRO A 368 -7.35 -12.42 -2.72
C PRO A 368 -7.21 -10.96 -2.27
N GLY A 369 -6.94 -10.70 -0.98
CA GLY A 369 -6.77 -9.33 -0.45
C GLY A 369 -5.38 -8.75 -0.70
N ASN A 370 -4.35 -9.59 -0.83
CA ASN A 370 -2.99 -9.12 -1.14
C ASN A 370 -2.10 -10.09 -1.95
N GLY A 371 -2.60 -11.27 -2.34
CA GLY A 371 -1.89 -12.21 -3.21
C GLY A 371 -0.59 -12.77 -2.64
N THR A 372 -0.39 -12.78 -1.31
CA THR A 372 0.84 -13.28 -0.69
C THR A 372 0.56 -14.22 0.48
N ALA A 373 1.45 -15.19 0.71
CA ALA A 373 1.38 -16.10 1.86
C ALA A 373 1.70 -15.42 3.22
N LEU A 374 2.11 -14.15 3.18
CA LEU A 374 2.44 -13.33 4.35
C LEU A 374 1.87 -11.93 4.12
N VAL A 375 0.93 -11.49 4.95
CA VAL A 375 0.36 -10.15 4.82
C VAL A 375 1.27 -9.13 5.49
N VAL A 376 1.80 -8.20 4.71
CA VAL A 376 2.66 -7.12 5.21
C VAL A 376 1.93 -5.78 5.10
N VAL A 377 1.75 -5.11 6.24
CA VAL A 377 1.14 -3.77 6.30
C VAL A 377 2.22 -2.76 6.68
N PRO A 378 2.72 -1.94 5.73
CA PRO A 378 3.58 -0.81 6.02
C PRO A 378 2.96 0.17 7.01
N VAL A 379 3.76 0.67 7.94
CA VAL A 379 3.36 1.61 8.98
C VAL A 379 4.31 2.80 9.01
N SER A 380 3.76 4.02 9.03
CA SER A 380 4.53 5.26 9.18
C SER A 380 4.06 6.11 10.36
N LEU A 381 5.01 6.67 11.12
CA LEU A 381 4.78 7.63 12.19
C LEU A 381 5.59 8.90 11.92
N THR A 382 4.90 10.03 11.78
CA THR A 382 5.52 11.35 11.74
C THR A 382 5.36 12.05 13.09
N VAL A 383 6.49 12.31 13.75
CA VAL A 383 6.54 13.05 15.02
C VAL A 383 6.91 14.50 14.75
N ASN A 384 5.98 15.41 15.03
CA ASN A 384 6.21 16.84 14.90
C ASN A 384 7.15 17.35 15.99
N ALA A 385 7.98 18.34 15.65
CA ALA A 385 8.76 19.05 16.64
C ALA A 385 7.82 19.75 17.63
N ALA A 386 8.14 19.66 18.93
CA ALA A 386 7.44 20.47 19.92
C ALA A 386 7.59 21.96 19.54
N PRO A 387 6.51 22.75 19.58
CA PRO A 387 6.62 24.18 19.38
C PRO A 387 7.64 24.75 20.39
N PRO A 388 8.49 25.70 19.98
CA PRO A 388 9.50 26.25 20.88
C PRO A 388 8.80 26.78 22.13
N ALA A 389 9.29 26.35 23.30
CA ALA A 389 8.81 26.89 24.56
C ALA A 389 8.96 28.42 24.51
N LEU A 390 7.87 29.15 24.69
CA LEU A 390 7.92 30.59 24.90
C LEU A 390 8.68 30.81 26.20
N ILE A 391 9.99 31.07 26.11
CA ILE A 391 10.76 31.56 27.23
C ILE A 391 10.21 32.97 27.49
N PRO A 392 9.53 33.24 28.62
CA PRO A 392 9.20 34.61 28.95
C PRO A 392 10.52 35.36 29.06
N THR A 393 10.76 36.30 28.15
CA THR A 393 11.87 37.24 28.26
C THR A 393 11.63 38.04 29.52
N PHE A 394 12.31 37.69 30.61
CA PHE A 394 12.37 38.54 31.78
C PHE A 394 13.14 39.80 31.38
N GLY A 395 12.41 40.88 31.09
CA GLY A 395 12.98 42.20 30.92
C GLY A 395 13.78 42.59 32.18
N PRO A 396 14.92 43.28 32.03
CA PRO A 396 15.73 43.65 33.18
C PRO A 396 14.96 44.65 34.06
N TRP A 397 14.63 44.19 35.27
CA TRP A 397 14.28 44.97 36.46
C TRP A 397 12.96 45.75 36.44
N GLY A 398 11.92 45.14 37.00
CA GLY A 398 10.76 45.82 37.57
C GLY A 398 10.20 44.99 38.70
N LYS A 399 10.27 45.49 39.95
CA LYS A 399 9.81 44.81 41.16
C LYS A 399 8.35 44.36 41.01
N GLY A 400 8.12 43.07 40.75
CA GLY A 400 6.80 42.46 40.64
C GLY A 400 6.77 41.16 41.44
N LEU A 401 5.91 41.16 42.46
CA LEU A 401 5.66 40.08 43.40
C LEU A 401 5.43 38.72 42.70
N LEU A 402 6.26 37.72 43.00
CA LEU A 402 6.07 36.34 42.53
C LEU A 402 5.07 35.64 43.46
N ILE A 403 3.80 35.53 43.05
CA ILE A 403 2.86 34.60 43.67
C ILE A 403 3.05 33.23 43.00
N LEU A 404 3.93 32.41 43.58
CA LEU A 404 3.97 30.99 43.30
C LEU A 404 2.85 30.32 44.10
N ALA A 405 1.73 30.01 43.43
CA ALA A 405 0.80 29.02 43.93
C ALA A 405 1.44 27.62 43.79
N LEU A 406 2.28 27.25 44.76
CA LEU A 406 2.72 25.88 44.96
C LEU A 406 1.91 25.29 46.11
N GLY A 407 1.03 24.36 45.78
CA GLY A 407 0.46 23.43 46.75
C GLY A 407 1.57 22.61 47.39
N GLY A 408 1.76 22.83 48.70
CA GLY A 408 2.34 21.91 49.68
C GLY A 408 3.68 21.23 49.37
N LEU A 409 4.77 21.75 49.94
CA LEU A 409 5.60 21.06 50.95
C LEU A 409 6.75 21.97 51.43
N ALA A 410 7.18 21.74 52.67
CA ALA A 410 8.00 22.60 53.53
C ALA A 410 9.32 23.13 52.93
N VAL A 411 9.59 24.42 53.18
CA VAL A 411 10.90 25.06 52.94
C VAL A 411 11.69 25.11 54.25
N LEU A 412 12.79 24.35 54.30
CA LEU A 412 13.83 24.45 55.34
C LEU A 412 14.76 25.62 54.99
N VAL A 413 14.77 26.67 55.82
CA VAL A 413 15.69 27.81 55.65
C VAL A 413 17.00 27.53 56.38
N MET A 414 18.08 27.26 55.65
CA MET A 414 19.45 27.40 56.18
C MET A 414 20.00 28.78 55.82
N ARG A 415 20.28 29.58 56.86
CA ARG A 415 20.95 30.87 56.75
C ARG A 415 22.45 30.65 57.03
N ARG A 416 23.33 30.78 56.03
CA ARG A 416 24.77 30.96 56.29
C ARG A 416 25.09 32.46 56.35
N ARG A 417 25.88 32.81 57.36
CA ARG A 417 26.51 34.13 57.51
C ARG A 417 27.54 34.38 56.42
#